data_AF-A0A2T5CBG7-F1
#
_entry.id   AF-A0A2T5CBG7-F1
#
_cell.length_a   1.000
_cell.length_b   1.000
_cell.length_c   1.000
_cell.angle_alpha   90.00
_cell.angle_beta   90.00
_cell.angle_gamma   90.00
#
_symmetry.space_group_name_H-M   'P 1'
#
loop_
_entity.id
_entity.type
_entity.pdbx_description
1 polymer ?
#
loop_
_entity_poly.entity_id
_entity_poly.type
_entity_poly.pdbx_seq_one_letter_code
_entity_poly.pdbx_strand_id
1 'polypeptide(L)' 'MLTVRLPEEIESRLNDLADATNRPKSFYVREALKRYLEDIEDIYLAESALEKFRASGEKAIPLDELERRLALED' A
#
# COMPACT_ATOMS: atom_id res chain seq x y z
N MET A 1 -6.88 2.03 22.48
CA MET A 1 -7.16 0.59 22.22
C MET A 1 -8.30 0.57 21.22
N LEU A 2 -8.12 -0.06 20.05
CA LEU A 2 -9.16 -0.16 19.03
C LEU A 2 -9.77 -1.56 19.11
N THR A 3 -11.08 -1.64 19.29
CA THR A 3 -11.81 -2.91 19.27
C THR A 3 -12.55 -3.02 17.95
N VAL A 4 -12.27 -4.07 17.19
CA VAL A 4 -12.93 -4.38 15.92
C VAL A 4 -13.59 -5.75 16.00
N ARG A 5 -14.78 -5.88 15.43
CA ARG A 5 -15.43 -7.18 15.24
C ARG A 5 -14.95 -7.74 13.91
N LEU A 6 -14.32 -8.92 13.96
CA LEU A 6 -13.86 -9.63 12.77
C LEU A 6 -14.85 -10.73 12.39
N PRO A 7 -15.01 -11.04 11.09
CA PRO A 7 -15.69 -12.26 10.67
C PRO A 7 -14.96 -13.50 11.21
N GLU A 8 -15.72 -14.56 11.49
CA GLU A 8 -15.21 -15.81 12.08
C GLU A 8 -14.06 -16.42 11.28
N GLU A 9 -14.16 -16.42 9.95
CA GLU A 9 -13.11 -16.92 9.06
C GLU A 9 -11.77 -16.19 9.25
N ILE A 10 -11.81 -14.86 9.39
CA ILE A 10 -10.61 -14.05 9.59
C ILE A 10 -10.02 -14.30 10.98
N GLU A 11 -10.86 -14.43 11.99
CA GLU A 11 -10.41 -14.75 13.34
C GLU A 11 -9.73 -16.13 13.40
N SER A 12 -10.30 -17.14 12.74
CA SER A 12 -9.70 -18.48 12.63
C SER A 12 -8.31 -18.41 11.99
N ARG A 13 -8.19 -17.73 10.84
CA ARG A 13 -6.90 -17.56 10.16
C ARG A 13 -5.85 -16.83 11.00
N LEU A 14 -6.28 -15.84 11.80
CA LEU A 14 -5.38 -15.15 12.72
C LEU A 14 -4.95 -16.03 13.89
N ASN A 15 -5.82 -16.91 14.41
CA ASN A 15 -5.46 -17.89 15.43
C ASN A 15 -4.41 -18.86 14.88
N ASP A 16 -4.66 -19.48 13.72
CA ASP A 16 -3.74 -20.44 13.11
C ASP A 16 -2.35 -19.82 12.86
N LEU A 17 -2.32 -18.58 12.37
CA LEU A 17 -1.09 -17.86 12.10
C LEU A 17 -0.34 -17.48 13.39
N ALA A 18 -1.07 -17.07 14.43
CA ALA A 18 -0.50 -16.77 15.74
C ALA A 18 0.15 -18.02 16.36
N ASP A 19 -0.54 -19.15 16.31
CA ASP A 19 -0.09 -20.42 16.88
C ASP A 19 1.13 -20.97 16.13
N ALA A 20 1.09 -20.95 14.79
CA ALA A 20 2.18 -21.45 13.94
C ALA A 20 3.48 -20.65 14.06
N THR A 21 3.41 -19.37 14.47
CA THR A 21 4.56 -18.46 14.48
C THR A 21 4.98 -18.02 15.88
N ASN A 22 4.21 -18.42 16.90
CA ASN A 22 4.38 -17.98 18.28
C ASN A 22 4.36 -16.44 18.41
N ARG A 23 3.42 -15.78 17.73
CA ARG A 23 3.22 -14.32 17.77
C ARG A 23 1.77 -14.00 18.11
N PRO A 24 1.49 -12.92 18.85
CA PRO A 24 0.11 -12.57 19.19
C PRO A 24 -0.66 -12.11 17.94
N LYS A 25 -1.97 -12.39 17.88
CA LYS A 25 -2.87 -11.89 16.81
C LYS A 25 -2.73 -10.39 16.52
N SER A 26 -2.53 -9.60 17.57
CA SER A 26 -2.37 -8.15 17.49
C SER A 26 -1.13 -7.71 16.72
N PHE A 27 -0.11 -8.57 16.56
CA PHE A 27 0.99 -8.33 15.66
C PHE A 27 0.49 -8.26 14.20
N TYR A 28 -0.21 -9.29 13.76
CA TYR A 28 -0.70 -9.40 12.39
C TYR A 28 -1.73 -8.35 12.03
N VAL A 29 -2.64 -8.03 12.96
CA VAL A 29 -3.62 -6.95 12.75
C VAL A 29 -2.91 -5.61 12.56
N ARG A 30 -1.89 -5.30 13.37
CA ARG A 30 -1.12 -4.06 13.23
C ARG A 30 -0.35 -4.01 11.91
N GLU A 31 0.31 -5.09 11.53
CA GLU A 31 1.04 -5.15 10.26
C GLU A 31 0.11 -5.01 9.05
N ALA A 32 -1.06 -5.67 9.08
CA ALA A 32 -2.05 -5.54 8.02
C ALA A 32 -2.59 -4.11 7.91
N LEU A 33 -2.92 -3.48 9.04
CA LEU A 33 -3.36 -2.08 9.06
C LEU A 33 -2.27 -1.14 8.56
N LYS A 34 -1.02 -1.34 8.98
CA LYS A 34 0.11 -0.52 8.55
C LYS A 34 0.27 -0.58 7.03
N ARG A 35 0.34 -1.78 6.46
CA ARG A 35 0.48 -1.97 5.00
C ARG A 35 -0.67 -1.32 4.24
N TYR A 36 -1.89 -1.52 4.71
CA TYR A 36 -3.06 -0.93 4.04
C TYR A 36 -3.09 0.60 4.13
N LEU A 37 -2.59 1.18 5.23
CA LEU A 37 -2.42 2.63 5.33
C LEU A 37 -1.34 3.13 4.35
N GLU A 38 -0.21 2.44 4.24
CA GLU A 38 0.83 2.76 3.24
C GLU A 38 0.24 2.74 1.82
N ASP A 39 -0.53 1.71 1.45
CA ASP A 39 -1.18 1.62 0.14
C ASP A 39 -2.15 2.78 -0.11
N ILE A 40 -2.96 3.15 0.90
CA ILE A 40 -3.90 4.28 0.80
C ILE A 40 -3.15 5.60 0.61
N GLU A 41 -2.10 5.82 1.40
CA GLU A 41 -1.30 7.04 1.33
C GLU A 41 -0.63 7.18 -0.05
N ASP A 42 -0.09 6.09 -0.58
CA ASP A 42 0.53 6.06 -1.92
C ASP A 42 -0.49 6.38 -3.03
N ILE A 43 -1.71 5.85 -2.94
CA ILE A 43 -2.79 6.17 -3.89
C ILE A 43 -3.09 7.67 -3.85
N TYR A 44 -3.29 8.25 -2.66
CA TYR A 44 -3.58 9.68 -2.55
C TYR A 44 -2.44 10.57 -3.05
N LEU A 45 -1.19 10.18 -2.80
CA LEU A 45 -0.03 10.88 -3.32
C LEU A 45 0.02 10.83 -4.85
N ALA A 46 -0.22 9.66 -5.44
CA ALA A 46 -0.26 9.47 -6.89
C ALA A 46 -1.40 10.26 -7.55
N GLU A 47 -2.60 10.25 -6.97
CA GLU A 47 -3.74 11.03 -7.46
C GLU A 47 -3.42 12.53 -7.43
N SER A 48 -2.89 13.03 -6.31
CA SER A 48 -2.50 14.44 -6.18
C SER A 48 -1.41 14.83 -7.19
N ALA A 49 -0.43 13.96 -7.43
CA ALA A 49 0.61 14.19 -8.44
C ALA A 49 0.01 14.27 -9.85
N LEU A 50 -0.92 13.37 -10.19
CA LEU A 50 -1.61 13.34 -11.47
C LEU A 50 -2.47 14.58 -11.68
N GLU A 51 -3.19 15.04 -10.65
CA GLU A 51 -3.98 16.28 -10.71
C GLU A 51 -3.09 17.49 -10.98
N LYS A 52 -1.97 17.62 -10.27
CA LYS A 52 -0.99 18.70 -10.48
C LYS A 52 -0.41 18.68 -11.89
N PHE A 53 -0.06 17.49 -12.39
CA PHE A 53 0.42 17.31 -13.76
C PHE A 53 -0.63 17.72 -14.81
N ARG A 54 -1.89 17.30 -14.63
CA ARG A 54 -2.99 17.71 -15.53
C ARG A 54 -3.20 19.22 -15.50
N ALA A 55 -3.07 19.84 -14.33
CA ALA A 55 -3.21 21.29 -14.16
C ALA A 55 -2.01 22.08 -14.73
N SER A 56 -0.82 21.49 -14.83
CA SER A 56 0.36 22.19 -15.36
C SER A 56 0.31 22.40 -16.88
N GLY A 57 -0.51 21.61 -17.59
CA GLY A 57 -0.64 21.67 -19.05
C GLY A 57 0.55 21.07 -19.81
N GLU A 58 1.48 20.43 -19.09
CA GLU A 58 2.59 19.70 -19.68
C GLU A 58 2.11 18.46 -20.44
N LYS A 59 2.86 18.07 -21.47
CA LYS A 59 2.58 16.84 -22.22
C LYS A 59 3.28 15.67 -21.56
N ALA A 60 2.59 14.54 -21.48
CA ALA A 60 3.20 13.29 -21.06
C ALA A 60 4.27 12.89 -22.09
N ILE A 61 5.34 12.28 -21.62
CA ILE A 61 6.38 11.70 -22.46
C ILE A 61 6.24 10.17 -22.50
N PRO A 62 6.68 9.52 -23.59
CA PRO A 62 6.82 8.07 -23.65
C PRO A 62 7.71 7.51 -22.53
N LEU A 63 7.47 6.27 -22.12
CA LEU A 63 8.25 5.60 -21.07
C LEU A 63 9.73 5.46 -21.46
N ASP A 64 10.01 5.11 -22.72
CA ASP A 64 11.39 4.99 -23.23
C ASP A 64 12.13 6.33 -23.22
N GLU A 65 11.43 7.45 -23.43
CA GLU A 65 12.02 8.78 -23.28
C GLU A 65 12.30 9.11 -21.81
N LEU A 66 11.42 8.72 -20.89
CA LEU A 66 11.62 8.91 -19.46
C LEU A 66 12.82 8.11 -18.94
N GLU A 67 12.92 6.83 -19.31
CA GLU A 67 14.03 5.95 -18.94
C GLU A 67 15.38 6.51 -19.41
N ARG A 68 15.44 7.02 -20.65
CA ARG A 68 16.61 7.73 -21.18
C ARG A 68 17.00 8.93 -20.34
N ARG A 69 16.03 9.78 -19.99
CA ARG A 69 16.26 10.98 -19.17
C ARG A 69 16.77 10.64 -17.77
N LEU A 70 16.39 9.49 -17.22
CA LEU A 70 16.76 9.03 -15.89
C LEU A 70 18.00 8.12 -15.88
N ALA A 71 18.60 7.83 -17.04
CA ALA A 71 19.67 6.86 -17.20
C ALA A 71 19.31 5.47 -16.60
N LEU A 72 18.06 5.06 -16.80
CA LEU A 72 17.51 3.76 -16.42
C LEU A 72 17.34 2.82 -17.62
N GLU A 73 17.97 3.15 -18.74
CA GLU A 73 18.00 2.29 -19.93
C GLU A 73 18.85 1.05 -19.63
N ASP A 74 18.26 -0.15 -19.74
CA ASP A 74 18.96 -1.44 -19.70
C ASP A 74 19.72 -1.72 -21.01
#